data_AF-A0AA86S5J3-F1
#
_entry.id   AF-A0AA86S5J3-F1
#
_cell.length_a   1.000
_cell.length_b   1.000
_cell.length_c   1.000
_cell.angle_alpha   90.00
_cell.angle_beta   90.00
_cell.angle_gamma   90.00
#
_symmetry.space_group_name_H-M   'P 1'
#
loop_
_entity.id
_entity.type
_entity.pdbx_description
1 polymer ?
#
loop_
_entity_poly.entity_id
_entity_poly.type
_entity_poly.pdbx_seq_one_letter_code
_entity_poly.pdbx_strand_id
1 'polypeptide(L)'
;MATDPSQKEAQVALILGPDSTHLESLISHLMSSCNEQRSQAESLFNVCKQTRPESLLLMLAHLLHTAPNPETRTMSAILLRRHLTRHHDSFLWPLLSPAARSSLHSLLLSSLQQEPVKSIAKKLCDTVSELAAAILPDDPNAWPNLLPLLFQWVTSPEPRLQEISLLIFAQLAHYIGQTLLPQLSTLHSVFLRCLHSSTPSDVRIAALAASINFIQCLTSSSDRDRFQDLLPLMMQTLTEALNSGQEAVAQEALELLIELAGTEPRFLRRQIVDVVGSMLQVAEAEALEEGTRHLAIEFVVTLAEARERAPGMMRKLPQFVRKLFGVLLNLLLDIKDDPAWHAAVDEDEDAGETSNYGFGQECLDRLSISLGGNTIVPVASELLPTYLSAPEWEKHHAALIALAQIAEGCSKVYPLA
;
A
#
# COMPACT_ATOMS: atom_id res chain seq x y z
N MET A 1 28.91 34.33 15.92
CA MET A 1 29.33 34.32 17.35
C MET A 1 29.06 32.93 17.89
N ALA A 2 30.09 32.17 18.25
CA ALA A 2 29.92 30.85 18.83
C ALA A 2 29.38 30.99 20.26
N THR A 3 28.11 30.69 20.47
CA THR A 3 27.46 30.52 21.78
C THR A 3 28.29 29.58 22.66
N ASP A 4 28.58 30.01 23.89
CA ASP A 4 29.37 29.32 24.91
C ASP A 4 28.83 27.89 25.17
N PRO A 5 29.69 26.84 25.21
CA PRO A 5 29.27 25.47 25.50
C PRO A 5 28.41 25.33 26.77
N SER A 6 28.72 26.12 27.81
CA SER A 6 27.98 26.11 29.08
C SER A 6 26.55 26.65 28.93
N GLN A 7 26.37 27.68 28.10
CA GLN A 7 25.05 28.26 27.79
C GLN A 7 24.20 27.29 26.96
N LYS A 8 24.81 26.58 26.00
CA LYS A 8 24.11 25.55 25.22
C LYS A 8 23.60 24.42 26.11
N GLU A 9 24.41 23.96 27.05
CA GLU A 9 24.03 22.86 27.94
C GLU A 9 22.90 23.26 28.91
N ALA A 10 22.93 24.49 29.43
CA ALA A 10 21.83 25.03 30.23
C ALA A 10 20.52 25.15 29.42
N GLN A 11 20.61 25.57 28.17
CA GLN A 11 19.45 25.66 27.27
C GLN A 11 18.87 24.26 26.95
N VAL A 12 19.71 23.25 26.70
CA VAL A 12 19.26 21.86 26.52
C VAL A 12 18.62 21.32 27.80
N ALA A 13 19.18 21.62 28.97
CA ALA A 13 18.61 21.19 30.25
C ALA A 13 17.23 21.81 30.51
N LEU A 14 17.02 23.06 30.08
CA LEU A 14 15.73 23.74 30.18
C LEU A 14 14.70 23.13 29.22
N ILE A 15 15.08 22.94 27.95
CA ILE A 15 14.20 22.37 26.92
C ILE A 15 13.82 20.93 27.27
N LEU A 16 14.78 20.15 27.76
CA LEU A 16 14.59 18.75 28.12
C LEU A 16 14.32 18.54 29.62
N GLY A 17 13.81 19.57 30.28
CA GLY A 17 13.47 19.55 31.69
C GLY A 17 12.13 18.83 31.97
N PRO A 18 11.72 18.76 33.24
CA PRO A 18 10.44 18.16 33.63
C PRO A 18 9.22 18.95 33.13
N ASP A 19 9.41 20.22 32.78
CA ASP A 19 8.37 21.09 32.21
C ASP A 19 8.33 20.95 30.69
N SER A 20 7.26 20.36 30.17
CA SER A 20 7.10 20.08 28.74
C SER A 20 6.90 21.33 27.88
N THR A 21 6.55 22.47 28.48
CA THR A 21 6.21 23.71 27.74
C THR A 21 7.35 24.22 26.86
N HIS A 22 8.60 24.06 27.30
CA HIS A 22 9.78 24.47 26.53
C HIS A 22 9.98 23.61 25.27
N LEU A 23 9.75 22.29 25.38
CA LEU A 23 9.80 21.40 24.22
C LEU A 23 8.60 21.63 23.30
N GLU A 24 7.41 21.88 23.84
CA GLU A 24 6.23 22.24 23.04
C GLU A 24 6.46 23.52 22.23
N SER A 25 7.07 24.54 22.85
CA SER A 25 7.47 25.77 22.14
C SER A 25 8.50 25.50 21.05
N LEU A 26 9.50 24.65 21.31
CA LEU A 26 10.47 24.25 20.29
C LEU A 26 9.79 23.56 19.10
N ILE A 27 8.85 22.64 19.36
CA ILE A 27 8.08 21.94 18.32
C ILE A 27 7.21 22.91 17.52
N SER A 28 6.54 23.85 18.19
CA SER A 28 5.78 24.90 17.52
C SER A 28 6.67 25.72 16.58
N HIS A 29 7.88 26.07 17.01
CA HIS A 29 8.83 26.81 16.18
C HIS A 29 9.35 26.01 14.98
N LEU A 30 9.48 24.69 15.08
CA LEU A 30 9.81 23.82 13.93
C LEU A 30 8.74 23.85 12.84
N MET A 31 7.49 24.18 13.20
CA MET A 31 6.36 24.30 12.27
C MET A 31 6.09 25.74 11.81
N SER A 32 6.93 26.70 12.20
CA SER A 32 6.72 28.11 11.86
C SER A 32 6.86 28.38 10.36
N SER A 33 6.03 29.29 9.84
CA SER A 33 6.18 29.82 8.48
C SER A 33 7.39 30.74 8.32
N CYS A 34 7.97 31.23 9.44
CA CYS A 34 9.17 32.05 9.45
C CYS A 34 10.43 31.17 9.32
N ASN A 35 11.15 31.31 8.20
CA ASN A 35 12.36 30.53 7.94
C ASN A 35 13.44 30.72 9.01
N GLU A 36 13.65 31.94 9.51
CA GLU A 36 14.65 32.20 10.55
C GLU A 36 14.34 31.46 11.86
N GLN A 37 13.07 31.53 12.29
CA GLN A 37 12.60 30.86 13.50
C GLN A 37 12.69 29.35 13.37
N ARG A 38 12.29 28.80 12.21
CA ARG A 38 12.39 27.37 11.92
C ARG A 38 13.83 26.89 11.90
N SER A 39 14.74 27.58 11.20
CA SER A 39 16.17 27.21 11.17
C SER A 39 16.82 27.29 12.55
N GLN A 40 16.44 28.27 13.38
CA GLN A 40 16.92 28.35 14.77
C GLN A 40 16.42 27.16 15.60
N ALA A 41 15.13 26.81 15.48
CA ALA A 41 14.55 25.65 16.17
C ALA A 41 15.19 24.33 15.72
N GLU A 42 15.45 24.15 14.43
CA GLU A 42 16.15 22.99 13.89
C GLU A 42 17.57 22.87 14.46
N SER A 43 18.28 24.00 14.59
CA SER A 43 19.60 24.02 15.22
C SER A 43 19.53 23.58 16.69
N LEU A 44 18.59 24.13 17.46
CA LEU A 44 18.39 23.76 18.87
C LEU A 44 17.98 22.29 19.04
N PHE A 45 17.10 21.80 18.17
CA PHE A 45 16.69 20.40 18.16
C PHE A 45 17.89 19.48 17.87
N ASN A 46 18.75 19.85 16.91
CA ASN A 46 19.97 19.10 16.62
C ASN A 46 20.96 19.08 17.80
N VAL A 47 21.08 20.19 18.55
CA VAL A 47 21.88 20.23 19.78
C VAL A 47 21.28 19.30 20.85
N CYS A 48 19.97 19.35 21.08
CA CYS A 48 19.28 18.45 22.02
C CYS A 48 19.52 16.97 21.66
N LYS A 49 19.39 16.65 20.36
CA LYS A 49 19.64 15.31 19.81
C LYS A 49 21.08 14.83 20.04
N GLN A 50 22.07 15.71 19.89
CA GLN A 50 23.49 15.34 20.07
C GLN A 50 23.87 15.23 21.54
N THR A 51 23.33 16.09 22.41
CA THR A 51 23.73 16.17 23.81
C THR A 51 22.96 15.20 24.71
N ARG A 52 21.64 15.05 24.50
CA ARG A 52 20.76 14.19 25.33
C ARG A 52 19.70 13.48 24.46
N PRO A 53 20.10 12.56 23.56
CA PRO A 53 19.18 11.88 22.64
C PRO A 53 18.09 11.09 23.37
N GLU A 54 18.43 10.43 24.48
CA GLU A 54 17.48 9.63 25.27
C GLU A 54 16.36 10.48 25.86
N SER A 55 16.71 11.58 26.54
CA SER A 55 15.74 12.50 27.14
C SER A 55 14.84 13.15 26.08
N LEU A 56 15.41 13.51 24.92
CA LEU A 56 14.66 14.06 23.79
C LEU A 56 13.57 13.09 23.33
N LEU A 57 13.91 11.82 23.08
CA LEU A 57 12.95 10.82 22.60
C LEU A 57 11.87 10.51 23.64
N LEU A 58 12.24 10.38 24.91
CA LEU A 58 11.27 10.15 25.99
C LEU A 58 10.30 11.32 26.15
N MET A 59 10.77 12.56 26.03
CA MET A 59 9.88 13.72 26.09
C MET A 59 9.00 13.87 24.85
N LEU A 60 9.53 13.59 23.64
CA LEU A 60 8.68 13.54 22.45
C LEU A 60 7.56 12.51 22.60
N ALA A 61 7.86 11.34 23.15
CA ALA A 61 6.85 10.32 23.45
C ALA A 61 5.89 10.74 24.56
N HIS A 62 6.35 11.48 25.57
CA HIS A 62 5.49 12.05 26.60
C HIS A 62 4.50 13.08 26.04
N LEU A 63 4.93 13.92 25.09
CA LEU A 63 4.08 14.90 24.43
C LEU A 63 2.92 14.27 23.65
N LEU A 64 3.05 13.03 23.19
CA LEU A 64 1.93 12.29 22.59
C LEU A 64 0.77 12.10 23.57
N HIS A 65 1.04 12.07 24.88
CA HIS A 65 0.02 11.95 25.91
C HIS A 65 -0.45 13.29 26.45
N THR A 66 0.49 14.21 26.68
CA THR A 66 0.21 15.42 27.46
C THR A 66 -0.15 16.63 26.61
N ALA A 67 0.32 16.69 25.35
CA ALA A 67 0.12 17.89 24.55
C ALA A 67 -1.34 18.02 24.13
N PRO A 68 -2.02 19.12 24.50
CA PRO A 68 -3.41 19.35 24.11
C PRO A 68 -3.55 19.60 22.61
N ASN A 69 -2.54 20.24 21.99
CA ASN A 69 -2.53 20.57 20.57
C ASN A 69 -2.25 19.33 19.70
N PRO A 70 -3.17 18.91 18.82
CA PRO A 70 -2.96 17.81 17.87
C PRO A 70 -1.77 18.02 16.92
N GLU A 71 -1.44 19.27 16.56
CA GLU A 71 -0.29 19.55 15.68
C GLU A 71 1.03 19.20 16.36
N THR A 72 1.16 19.55 17.65
CA THR A 72 2.32 19.17 18.48
C THR A 72 2.44 17.65 18.56
N ARG A 73 1.34 16.93 18.82
CA ARG A 73 1.33 15.46 18.84
C ARG A 73 1.73 14.86 17.48
N THR A 74 1.21 15.45 16.39
CA THR A 74 1.54 15.03 15.02
C THR A 74 3.03 15.18 14.74
N MET A 75 3.61 16.34 15.06
CA MET A 75 5.04 16.60 14.85
C MET A 75 5.91 15.71 15.75
N SER A 76 5.51 15.47 17.01
CA SER A 76 6.18 14.53 17.89
C SER A 76 6.22 13.12 17.32
N ALA A 77 5.09 12.62 16.78
CA ALA A 77 5.03 11.31 16.13
C ALA A 77 5.96 11.21 14.91
N ILE A 78 5.99 12.26 14.07
CA ILE A 78 6.88 12.34 12.90
C ILE A 78 8.36 12.31 13.32
N LEU A 79 8.74 13.11 14.31
CA LEU A 79 10.11 13.18 14.81
C LEU A 79 10.54 11.86 15.48
N LEU A 80 9.64 11.20 16.21
CA LEU A 80 9.88 9.88 16.78
C LEU A 80 10.17 8.86 15.68
N ARG A 81 9.29 8.71 14.67
CA ARG A 81 9.54 7.82 13.53
C ARG A 81 10.90 8.11 12.90
N ARG A 82 11.19 9.37 12.61
CA ARG A 82 12.46 9.79 11.98
C ARG A 82 13.70 9.34 12.76
N HIS A 83 13.64 9.30 14.09
CA HIS A 83 14.79 9.01 14.95
C HIS A 83 14.81 7.58 15.51
N LEU A 84 13.72 6.83 15.35
CA LEU A 84 13.60 5.45 15.81
C LEU A 84 13.72 4.43 14.68
N THR A 85 13.81 4.85 13.41
CA THR A 85 13.79 3.92 12.27
C THR A 85 15.06 4.04 11.42
N ARG A 86 15.54 2.91 10.88
CA ARG A 86 16.87 2.78 10.23
C ARG A 86 17.00 3.55 8.91
N HIS A 87 15.88 3.96 8.31
CA HIS A 87 15.85 4.60 7.00
C HIS A 87 16.33 6.07 7.01
N HIS A 88 16.63 6.61 8.18
CA HIS A 88 17.12 7.97 8.33
C HIS A 88 18.55 7.98 8.86
N ASP A 89 19.36 8.94 8.39
CA ASP A 89 20.74 9.22 8.85
C ASP A 89 20.86 9.57 10.36
N SER A 90 19.77 9.46 11.10
CA SER A 90 19.60 9.85 12.49
C SER A 90 18.95 8.75 13.35
N PHE A 91 19.25 7.48 13.09
CA PHE A 91 18.78 6.34 13.87
C PHE A 91 19.43 6.35 15.27
N LEU A 92 18.66 6.73 16.29
CA LEU A 92 19.15 6.91 17.66
C LEU A 92 18.94 5.67 18.54
N TRP A 93 18.06 4.73 18.16
CA TRP A 93 17.69 3.56 18.96
C TRP A 93 18.87 2.80 19.61
N PRO A 94 20.01 2.56 18.92
CA PRO A 94 21.14 1.85 19.52
C PRO A 94 21.77 2.58 20.71
N LEU A 95 21.62 3.91 20.78
CA LEU A 95 22.19 4.76 21.83
C LEU A 95 21.37 4.76 23.13
N LEU A 96 20.14 4.26 23.10
CA LEU A 96 19.25 4.27 24.27
C LEU A 96 19.64 3.18 25.26
N SER A 97 19.54 3.51 26.55
CA SER A 97 19.64 2.52 27.63
C SER A 97 18.47 1.52 27.59
N PRO A 98 18.63 0.31 28.14
CA PRO A 98 17.52 -0.66 28.23
C PRO A 98 16.28 -0.13 28.97
N ALA A 99 16.49 0.72 29.98
CA ALA A 99 15.40 1.37 30.72
C ALA A 99 14.63 2.37 29.85
N ALA A 100 15.32 3.18 29.05
CA ALA A 100 14.69 4.11 28.14
C ALA A 100 13.97 3.41 26.99
N ARG A 101 14.55 2.35 26.41
CA ARG A 101 13.87 1.50 25.41
C ARG A 101 12.55 0.94 25.95
N SER A 102 12.58 0.41 27.17
CA SER A 102 11.38 -0.14 27.83
C SER A 102 10.32 0.93 28.11
N SER A 103 10.76 2.13 28.53
CA SER A 103 9.87 3.27 28.76
C SER A 103 9.24 3.76 27.46
N LEU A 104 10.03 3.85 26.38
CA LEU A 104 9.57 4.28 25.07
C LEU A 104 8.57 3.30 24.46
N HIS A 105 8.85 2.00 24.54
CA HIS A 105 7.89 0.95 24.17
C HIS A 105 6.55 1.13 24.88
N SER A 106 6.59 1.36 26.20
CA SER A 106 5.37 1.53 27.00
C SER A 106 4.60 2.79 26.58
N LEU A 107 5.30 3.92 26.41
CA LEU A 107 4.71 5.20 26.00
C LEU A 107 4.10 5.16 24.60
N LEU A 108 4.76 4.51 23.63
CA LEU A 108 4.25 4.37 22.27
C LEU A 108 2.96 3.54 22.24
N LEU A 109 2.94 2.41 22.95
CA LEU A 109 1.76 1.54 23.01
C LEU A 109 0.59 2.22 23.74
N SER A 110 0.86 2.92 24.84
CA SER A 110 -0.18 3.68 25.54
C SER A 110 -0.70 4.86 24.69
N SER A 111 0.19 5.54 23.95
CA SER A 111 -0.19 6.65 23.06
C SER A 111 -1.12 6.15 21.96
N LEU A 112 -0.77 5.01 21.35
CA LEU A 112 -1.58 4.38 20.32
C LEU A 112 -2.95 3.92 20.85
N GLN A 113 -2.99 3.42 22.09
CA GLN A 113 -4.25 3.04 22.74
C GLN A 113 -5.14 4.25 23.05
N GLN A 114 -4.59 5.42 23.35
CA GLN A 114 -5.36 6.57 23.83
C GLN A 114 -5.63 7.64 22.77
N GLU A 115 -4.87 7.68 21.67
CA GLU A 115 -4.97 8.76 20.69
C GLU A 115 -6.33 8.75 19.98
N PRO A 116 -7.13 9.84 20.13
CA PRO A 116 -8.44 9.93 19.51
C PRO A 116 -8.39 10.30 18.02
N VAL A 117 -7.31 10.95 17.55
CA VAL A 117 -7.21 11.43 16.17
C VAL A 117 -6.66 10.33 15.26
N LYS A 118 -7.50 9.81 14.35
CA LYS A 118 -7.16 8.71 13.43
C LYS A 118 -5.85 8.95 12.64
N SER A 119 -5.63 10.18 12.15
CA SER A 119 -4.43 10.51 11.36
C SER A 119 -3.13 10.51 12.18
N ILE A 120 -3.20 10.72 13.50
CA ILE A 120 -2.07 10.61 14.42
C ILE A 120 -1.88 9.15 14.83
N ALA A 121 -2.97 8.43 15.13
CA ALA A 121 -2.93 6.99 15.41
C ALA A 121 -2.29 6.20 14.27
N LYS A 122 -2.59 6.54 13.00
CA LYS A 122 -1.93 5.92 11.82
C LYS A 122 -0.42 6.19 11.77
N LYS A 123 0.03 7.41 12.09
CA LYS A 123 1.47 7.74 12.18
C LYS A 123 2.17 6.98 13.31
N LEU A 124 1.51 6.82 14.45
CA LEU A 124 2.01 6.03 15.58
C LEU A 124 2.05 4.54 15.23
N CYS A 125 1.05 4.03 14.53
CA CYS A 125 1.04 2.67 13.98
C CYS A 125 2.28 2.44 13.11
N ASP A 126 2.54 3.32 12.14
CA ASP A 126 3.76 3.23 11.30
C ASP A 126 5.04 3.29 12.14
N THR A 127 5.11 4.17 13.14
CA THR A 127 6.27 4.31 14.02
C THR A 127 6.54 3.03 14.81
N VAL A 128 5.49 2.44 15.38
CA VAL A 128 5.57 1.19 16.15
C VAL A 128 5.99 0.04 15.25
N SER A 129 5.36 -0.10 14.08
CA SER A 129 5.68 -1.16 13.13
C SER A 129 7.10 -1.06 12.57
N GLU A 130 7.56 0.12 12.15
CA GLU A 130 8.93 0.29 11.65
C GLU A 130 9.98 0.05 12.74
N LEU A 131 9.73 0.51 13.97
CA LEU A 131 10.61 0.22 15.09
C LEU A 131 10.66 -1.29 15.37
N ALA A 132 9.49 -1.95 15.42
CA ALA A 132 9.39 -3.39 15.63
C ALA A 132 10.08 -4.18 14.51
N ALA A 133 9.89 -3.80 13.25
CA ALA A 133 10.58 -4.37 12.08
C ALA A 133 12.10 -4.18 12.16
N ALA A 134 12.58 -3.11 12.78
CA ALA A 134 14.01 -2.83 12.95
C ALA A 134 14.67 -3.60 14.10
N ILE A 135 13.92 -4.15 15.06
CA ILE A 135 14.49 -4.76 16.29
C ILE A 135 14.15 -6.24 16.44
N LEU A 136 12.96 -6.68 16.01
CA LEU A 136 12.49 -8.05 16.22
C LEU A 136 13.21 -9.11 15.37
N PRO A 137 13.69 -8.81 14.13
CA PRO A 137 14.49 -9.78 13.38
C PRO A 137 15.82 -10.13 14.06
N ASP A 138 16.42 -9.17 14.78
CA ASP A 138 17.70 -9.34 15.47
C ASP A 138 17.51 -10.02 16.84
N ASP A 139 16.45 -9.66 17.56
CA ASP A 139 16.06 -10.29 18.84
C ASP A 139 14.52 -10.35 18.96
N PRO A 140 13.90 -11.55 18.83
CA PRO A 140 12.46 -11.73 18.97
C PRO A 140 11.89 -11.29 20.32
N ASN A 141 12.75 -11.19 21.36
CA ASN A 141 12.37 -10.76 22.70
C ASN A 141 12.67 -9.28 22.97
N ALA A 142 13.12 -8.51 21.98
CA ALA A 142 13.43 -7.09 22.14
C ALA A 142 12.18 -6.26 22.56
N TRP A 143 10.98 -6.71 22.17
CA TRP A 143 9.71 -6.07 22.52
C TRP A 143 8.66 -7.10 22.95
N PRO A 144 8.78 -7.67 24.16
CA PRO A 144 8.01 -8.84 24.58
C PRO A 144 6.51 -8.55 24.72
N ASN A 145 6.14 -7.30 25.02
CA ASN A 145 4.75 -6.89 25.25
C ASN A 145 3.97 -6.58 23.96
N LEU A 146 4.63 -6.43 22.80
CA LEU A 146 3.97 -6.00 21.57
C LEU A 146 2.97 -7.06 21.08
N LEU A 147 3.45 -8.27 20.79
CA LEU A 147 2.61 -9.35 20.25
C LEU A 147 1.42 -9.71 21.16
N PRO A 148 1.62 -9.94 22.49
CA PRO A 148 0.50 -10.19 23.39
C PRO A 148 -0.57 -9.09 23.35
N LEU A 149 -0.15 -7.82 23.29
CA LEU A 149 -1.06 -6.67 23.25
C LEU A 149 -1.81 -6.60 21.91
N LEU A 150 -1.16 -6.86 20.78
CA LEU A 150 -1.83 -6.91 19.47
C LEU A 150 -2.90 -8.01 19.42
N PHE A 151 -2.62 -9.20 19.96
CA PHE A 151 -3.63 -10.27 20.06
C PHE A 151 -4.79 -9.89 21.00
N GLN A 152 -4.52 -9.13 22.07
CA GLN A 152 -5.58 -8.59 22.93
C GLN A 152 -6.43 -7.56 22.19
N TRP A 153 -5.81 -6.63 21.46
CA TRP A 153 -6.51 -5.57 20.72
C TRP A 153 -7.37 -6.12 19.57
N VAL A 154 -6.83 -7.07 18.79
CA VAL A 154 -7.56 -7.66 17.66
C VAL A 154 -8.76 -8.51 18.09
N THR A 155 -8.78 -8.97 19.35
CA THR A 155 -9.89 -9.70 19.95
C THR A 155 -10.80 -8.84 20.82
N SER A 156 -10.46 -7.57 21.00
CA SER A 156 -11.26 -6.61 21.76
C SER A 156 -12.56 -6.25 21.02
N PRO A 157 -13.58 -5.72 21.73
CA PRO A 157 -14.79 -5.21 21.10
C PRO A 157 -14.61 -3.81 20.48
N GLU A 158 -13.45 -3.16 20.61
CA GLU A 158 -13.21 -1.79 20.15
C GLU A 158 -12.68 -1.79 18.70
N PRO A 159 -13.46 -1.34 17.69
CA PRO A 159 -13.05 -1.43 16.29
C PRO A 159 -11.75 -0.68 15.97
N ARG A 160 -11.50 0.44 16.64
CA ARG A 160 -10.27 1.22 16.46
C ARG A 160 -9.03 0.43 16.87
N LEU A 161 -9.09 -0.31 17.99
CA LEU A 161 -7.98 -1.16 18.42
C LEU A 161 -7.82 -2.37 17.51
N GLN A 162 -8.92 -2.93 17.01
CA GLN A 162 -8.88 -3.98 15.99
C GLN A 162 -8.17 -3.49 14.73
N GLU A 163 -8.60 -2.36 14.15
CA GLU A 163 -7.97 -1.72 12.98
C GLU A 163 -6.46 -1.51 13.20
N ILE A 164 -6.08 -0.84 14.29
CA ILE A 164 -4.68 -0.59 14.64
C ILE A 164 -3.88 -1.89 14.69
N SER A 165 -4.39 -2.91 15.38
CA SER A 165 -3.67 -4.17 15.53
C SER A 165 -3.47 -4.89 14.19
N LEU A 166 -4.47 -4.85 13.31
CA LEU A 166 -4.40 -5.44 11.97
C LEU A 166 -3.42 -4.69 11.08
N LEU A 167 -3.39 -3.36 11.12
CA LEU A 167 -2.41 -2.55 10.40
C LEU A 167 -0.97 -2.89 10.83
N ILE A 168 -0.73 -3.06 12.14
CA ILE A 168 0.59 -3.49 12.64
C ILE A 168 0.90 -4.92 12.19
N PHE A 169 -0.06 -5.85 12.26
CA PHE A 169 0.13 -7.22 11.74
C PHE A 169 0.49 -7.23 10.25
N ALA A 170 -0.16 -6.40 9.44
CA ALA A 170 0.11 -6.28 8.01
C ALA A 170 1.57 -5.84 7.76
N GLN A 171 2.01 -4.77 8.42
CA GLN A 171 3.37 -4.23 8.24
C GLN A 171 4.45 -5.18 8.80
N LEU A 172 4.14 -5.93 9.87
CA LEU A 172 5.09 -6.84 10.51
C LEU A 172 5.14 -8.25 9.89
N ALA A 173 4.19 -8.62 9.02
CA ALA A 173 4.08 -9.97 8.47
C ALA A 173 5.41 -10.51 7.92
N HIS A 174 6.13 -9.71 7.13
CA HIS A 174 7.39 -10.07 6.49
C HIS A 174 8.57 -10.22 7.47
N TYR A 175 8.50 -9.59 8.64
CA TYR A 175 9.59 -9.56 9.62
C TYR A 175 9.45 -10.63 10.69
N ILE A 176 8.22 -10.93 11.10
CA ILE A 176 7.94 -11.85 12.21
C ILE A 176 7.04 -13.02 11.83
N GLY A 177 6.81 -13.25 10.52
CA GLY A 177 5.97 -14.34 10.03
C GLY A 177 6.33 -15.72 10.60
N GLN A 178 7.63 -16.01 10.77
CA GLN A 178 8.10 -17.25 11.39
C GLN A 178 7.69 -17.37 12.86
N THR A 179 7.77 -16.27 13.63
CA THR A 179 7.32 -16.20 15.02
C THR A 179 5.81 -16.38 15.15
N LEU A 180 5.06 -16.05 14.10
CA LEU A 180 3.60 -16.16 14.05
C LEU A 180 3.10 -17.54 13.60
N LEU A 181 3.95 -18.42 13.06
CA LEU A 181 3.56 -19.77 12.63
C LEU A 181 2.86 -20.62 13.71
N PRO A 182 3.28 -20.60 15.00
CA PRO A 182 2.56 -21.32 16.06
C PRO A 182 1.13 -20.79 16.28
N GLN A 183 0.82 -19.57 15.84
CA GLN A 183 -0.47 -18.89 16.03
C GLN A 183 -1.35 -18.93 14.77
N LEU A 184 -1.04 -19.75 13.76
CA LEU A 184 -1.77 -19.80 12.49
C LEU A 184 -3.28 -19.98 12.65
N SER A 185 -3.74 -20.85 13.54
CA SER A 185 -5.18 -21.06 13.79
C SER A 185 -5.84 -19.83 14.41
N THR A 186 -5.13 -19.16 15.32
CA THR A 186 -5.59 -17.92 15.96
C THR A 186 -5.71 -16.80 14.93
N LEU A 187 -4.67 -16.59 14.11
CA LEU A 187 -4.64 -15.56 13.06
C LEU A 187 -5.71 -15.82 12.00
N HIS A 188 -5.87 -17.08 11.56
CA HIS A 188 -6.95 -17.46 10.66
C HIS A 188 -8.33 -17.09 11.21
N SER A 189 -8.62 -17.47 12.46
CA SER A 189 -9.90 -17.17 13.11
C SER A 189 -10.13 -15.66 13.27
N VAL A 190 -9.06 -14.92 13.56
CA VAL A 190 -9.09 -13.46 13.68
C VAL A 190 -9.40 -12.81 12.34
N PHE A 191 -8.68 -13.17 11.28
CA PHE A 191 -8.90 -12.63 9.94
C PHE A 191 -10.30 -12.96 9.40
N LEU A 192 -10.74 -14.21 9.57
CA LEU A 192 -12.08 -14.64 9.18
C LEU A 192 -13.18 -13.77 9.84
N ARG A 193 -13.05 -13.52 11.15
CA ARG A 193 -13.98 -12.66 11.88
C ARG A 193 -13.91 -11.20 11.43
N CYS A 194 -12.70 -10.66 11.28
CA CYS A 194 -12.49 -9.25 10.97
C CYS A 194 -12.88 -8.89 9.53
N LEU A 195 -12.83 -9.84 8.59
CA LEU A 195 -13.28 -9.68 7.20
C LEU A 195 -14.80 -9.81 7.03
N HIS A 196 -15.55 -10.26 8.04
CA HIS A 196 -16.99 -10.48 7.94
C HIS A 196 -17.75 -9.15 7.72
N SER A 197 -18.80 -9.13 6.90
CA SER A 197 -19.54 -7.90 6.55
C SER A 197 -20.13 -7.11 7.72
N SER A 198 -20.32 -7.77 8.87
CA SER A 198 -20.79 -7.14 10.10
C SER A 198 -19.75 -6.27 10.79
N THR A 199 -18.46 -6.36 10.44
CA THR A 199 -17.41 -5.51 11.01
C THR A 199 -17.30 -4.18 10.26
N PRO A 200 -16.80 -3.11 10.90
CA PRO A 200 -16.66 -1.81 10.23
C PRO A 200 -15.70 -1.85 9.02
N SER A 201 -15.97 -1.01 8.02
CA SER A 201 -15.20 -0.95 6.76
C SER A 201 -13.68 -0.85 6.98
N ASP A 202 -13.26 0.06 7.87
CA ASP A 202 -11.85 0.25 8.25
C ASP A 202 -11.19 -1.03 8.79
N VAL A 203 -11.92 -1.80 9.61
CA VAL A 203 -11.43 -3.07 10.16
C VAL A 203 -11.32 -4.13 9.08
N ARG A 204 -12.28 -4.18 8.15
CA ARG A 204 -12.24 -5.15 7.03
C ARG A 204 -11.07 -4.91 6.10
N ILE A 205 -10.79 -3.65 5.78
CA ILE A 205 -9.67 -3.28 4.90
C ILE A 205 -8.33 -3.55 5.59
N ALA A 206 -8.21 -3.20 6.87
CA ALA A 206 -7.03 -3.57 7.65
C ALA A 206 -6.87 -5.10 7.73
N ALA A 207 -7.96 -5.86 7.86
CA ALA A 207 -7.94 -7.32 7.86
C ALA A 207 -7.57 -7.91 6.50
N LEU A 208 -8.03 -7.30 5.40
CA LEU A 208 -7.65 -7.64 4.03
C LEU A 208 -6.14 -7.49 3.86
N ALA A 209 -5.61 -6.31 4.22
CA ALA A 209 -4.18 -6.02 4.16
C ALA A 209 -3.36 -7.00 5.01
N ALA A 210 -3.76 -7.23 6.26
CA ALA A 210 -3.09 -8.15 7.18
C ALA A 210 -3.10 -9.59 6.67
N SER A 211 -4.24 -10.05 6.14
CA SER A 211 -4.38 -11.39 5.61
C SER A 211 -3.50 -11.59 4.38
N ILE A 212 -3.53 -10.66 3.43
CA ILE A 212 -2.74 -10.73 2.19
C ILE A 212 -1.24 -10.73 2.51
N ASN A 213 -0.77 -9.76 3.30
CA ASN A 213 0.64 -9.68 3.69
C ASN A 213 1.08 -10.94 4.43
N PHE A 214 0.25 -11.46 5.34
CA PHE A 214 0.57 -12.68 6.07
C PHE A 214 0.65 -13.92 5.16
N ILE A 215 -0.31 -14.10 4.24
CA ILE A 215 -0.33 -15.22 3.28
C ILE A 215 0.94 -15.23 2.42
N GLN A 216 1.41 -14.07 1.97
CA GLN A 216 2.63 -13.93 1.17
C GLN A 216 3.90 -14.34 1.94
N CYS A 217 3.87 -14.26 3.27
CA CYS A 217 5.00 -14.66 4.12
C CYS A 217 5.04 -16.17 4.39
N LEU A 218 3.96 -16.89 4.13
CA LEU A 218 3.89 -18.34 4.34
C LEU A 218 4.63 -19.07 3.21
N THR A 219 5.67 -19.82 3.56
CA THR A 219 6.47 -20.58 2.58
C THR A 219 5.82 -21.91 2.17
N SER A 220 5.02 -22.50 3.07
CA SER A 220 4.34 -23.78 2.80
C SER A 220 3.02 -23.57 2.06
N SER A 221 2.83 -24.33 0.98
CA SER A 221 1.54 -24.38 0.28
C SER A 221 0.42 -24.86 1.19
N SER A 222 0.69 -25.82 2.10
CA SER A 222 -0.33 -26.33 3.01
C SER A 222 -0.80 -25.28 4.00
N ASP A 223 0.11 -24.39 4.44
CA ASP A 223 -0.25 -23.32 5.37
C ASP A 223 -1.06 -22.25 4.65
N ARG A 224 -0.68 -21.87 3.42
CA ARG A 224 -1.48 -20.98 2.57
C ARG A 224 -2.87 -21.55 2.28
N ASP A 225 -2.97 -22.85 2.03
CA ASP A 225 -4.26 -23.52 1.77
C ASP A 225 -5.26 -23.38 2.92
N ARG A 226 -4.78 -23.17 4.16
CA ARG A 226 -5.65 -22.97 5.34
C ARG A 226 -6.41 -21.65 5.31
N PHE A 227 -5.96 -20.67 4.52
CA PHE A 227 -6.57 -19.34 4.43
C PHE A 227 -7.44 -19.18 3.18
N GLN A 228 -7.63 -20.24 2.37
CA GLN A 228 -8.39 -20.20 1.12
C GLN A 228 -9.85 -19.76 1.30
N ASP A 229 -10.43 -20.02 2.46
CA ASP A 229 -11.78 -19.60 2.86
C ASP A 229 -11.89 -18.10 3.16
N LEU A 230 -10.77 -17.37 3.27
CA LEU A 230 -10.78 -15.91 3.41
C LEU A 230 -11.01 -15.20 2.08
N LEU A 231 -10.63 -15.80 0.95
CA LEU A 231 -10.70 -15.15 -0.37
C LEU A 231 -12.11 -14.63 -0.73
N PRO A 232 -13.22 -15.37 -0.49
CA PRO A 232 -14.56 -14.83 -0.72
C PRO A 232 -14.85 -13.56 0.10
N LEU A 233 -14.39 -13.51 1.36
CA LEU A 233 -14.60 -12.35 2.23
C LEU A 233 -13.71 -11.16 1.83
N MET A 234 -12.52 -11.43 1.31
CA MET A 234 -11.64 -10.41 0.69
C MET A 234 -12.34 -9.77 -0.51
N MET A 235 -12.89 -10.60 -1.42
CA MET A 235 -13.65 -10.13 -2.58
C MET A 235 -14.94 -9.41 -2.18
N GLN A 236 -15.61 -9.85 -1.12
CA GLN A 236 -16.77 -9.18 -0.56
C GLN A 236 -16.42 -7.79 -0.02
N THR A 237 -15.26 -7.63 0.61
CA THR A 237 -14.79 -6.33 1.12
C THR A 237 -14.66 -5.31 -0.02
N LEU A 238 -14.07 -5.70 -1.15
CA LEU A 238 -14.01 -4.90 -2.37
C LEU A 238 -15.42 -4.58 -2.90
N THR A 239 -16.27 -5.60 -3.04
CA THR A 239 -17.62 -5.46 -3.60
C THR A 239 -18.49 -4.51 -2.77
N GLU A 240 -18.41 -4.57 -1.44
CA GLU A 240 -19.14 -3.67 -0.54
C GLU A 240 -18.63 -2.23 -0.63
N ALA A 241 -17.32 -2.02 -0.76
CA ALA A 241 -16.75 -0.69 -0.95
C ALA A 241 -17.26 -0.03 -2.24
N LEU A 242 -17.22 -0.78 -3.35
CA LEU A 242 -17.76 -0.34 -4.66
C LEU A 242 -19.25 -0.01 -4.59
N ASN A 243 -20.07 -0.91 -4.04
CA ASN A 243 -21.51 -0.71 -3.92
C ASN A 243 -21.90 0.44 -2.99
N SER A 244 -21.01 0.83 -2.08
CA SER A 244 -21.21 1.95 -1.16
C SER A 244 -20.65 3.27 -1.69
N GLY A 245 -20.10 3.31 -2.92
CA GLY A 245 -19.45 4.49 -3.49
C GLY A 245 -18.15 4.88 -2.79
N GLN A 246 -17.54 3.99 -2.02
CA GLN A 246 -16.27 4.22 -1.33
C GLN A 246 -15.10 3.85 -2.24
N GLU A 247 -14.95 4.54 -3.37
CA GLU A 247 -13.96 4.16 -4.40
C GLU A 247 -12.52 4.23 -3.92
N ALA A 248 -12.15 5.21 -3.08
CA ALA A 248 -10.82 5.26 -2.47
C ALA A 248 -10.48 3.99 -1.67
N VAL A 249 -11.48 3.43 -0.97
CA VAL A 249 -11.32 2.18 -0.22
C VAL A 249 -11.27 0.97 -1.15
N ALA A 250 -12.06 0.98 -2.23
CA ALA A 250 -12.02 -0.05 -3.25
C ALA A 250 -10.67 -0.09 -3.98
N GLN A 251 -10.08 1.07 -4.26
CA GLN A 251 -8.75 1.20 -4.86
C GLN A 251 -7.67 0.62 -3.94
N GLU A 252 -7.68 0.92 -2.63
CA GLU A 252 -6.78 0.28 -1.65
C GLU A 252 -6.94 -1.24 -1.63
N ALA A 253 -8.18 -1.75 -1.68
CA ALA A 253 -8.44 -3.19 -1.76
C ALA A 253 -7.93 -3.82 -3.06
N LEU A 254 -8.08 -3.14 -4.20
CA LEU A 254 -7.58 -3.59 -5.49
C LEU A 254 -6.05 -3.64 -5.52
N GLU A 255 -5.37 -2.61 -5.00
CA GLU A 255 -3.90 -2.57 -4.88
C GLU A 255 -3.37 -3.78 -4.10
N LEU A 256 -3.99 -4.09 -2.96
CA LEU A 256 -3.62 -5.26 -2.15
C LEU A 256 -3.86 -6.59 -2.91
N LEU A 257 -4.96 -6.67 -3.66
CA LEU A 257 -5.27 -7.85 -4.48
C LEU A 257 -4.32 -8.00 -5.68
N ILE A 258 -3.88 -6.90 -6.29
CA ILE A 258 -2.85 -6.87 -7.33
C ILE A 258 -1.53 -7.41 -6.78
N GLU A 259 -1.13 -6.96 -5.58
CA GLU A 259 0.06 -7.47 -4.90
C GLU A 259 -0.02 -8.99 -4.72
N LEU A 260 -1.15 -9.50 -4.19
CA LEU A 260 -1.40 -10.94 -4.04
C LEU A 260 -1.36 -11.69 -5.37
N ALA A 261 -1.94 -11.13 -6.44
CA ALA A 261 -1.93 -11.72 -7.78
C ALA A 261 -0.50 -11.81 -8.34
N GLY A 262 0.34 -10.82 -8.07
CA GLY A 262 1.73 -10.80 -8.48
C GLY A 262 2.57 -11.81 -7.71
N THR A 263 2.43 -11.87 -6.38
CA THR A 263 3.34 -12.64 -5.51
C THR A 263 2.89 -14.07 -5.25
N GLU A 264 1.58 -14.32 -5.05
CA GLU A 264 1.02 -15.63 -4.75
C GLU A 264 -0.22 -15.96 -5.64
N PRO A 265 -0.10 -15.91 -6.98
CA PRO A 265 -1.22 -16.11 -7.92
C PRO A 265 -1.93 -17.46 -7.74
N ARG A 266 -1.22 -18.50 -7.28
CA ARG A 266 -1.81 -19.83 -7.05
C ARG A 266 -2.84 -19.83 -5.93
N PHE A 267 -2.78 -18.88 -5.01
CA PHE A 267 -3.78 -18.72 -3.96
C PHE A 267 -5.17 -18.41 -4.56
N LEU A 268 -5.23 -17.76 -5.72
CA LEU A 268 -6.48 -17.42 -6.39
C LEU A 268 -7.06 -18.58 -7.20
N ARG A 269 -6.30 -19.67 -7.40
CA ARG A 269 -6.61 -20.71 -8.40
C ARG A 269 -7.97 -21.39 -8.20
N ARG A 270 -8.42 -21.60 -6.96
CA ARG A 270 -9.69 -22.31 -6.69
C ARG A 270 -10.92 -21.50 -7.11
N GLN A 271 -10.81 -20.17 -7.14
CA GLN A 271 -11.90 -19.24 -7.41
C GLN A 271 -11.56 -18.28 -8.57
N ILE A 272 -10.57 -18.64 -9.39
CA ILE A 272 -9.99 -17.74 -10.39
C ILE A 272 -11.02 -17.25 -11.41
N VAL A 273 -12.02 -18.08 -11.73
CA VAL A 273 -13.11 -17.74 -12.65
C VAL A 273 -13.96 -16.60 -12.08
N ASP A 274 -14.33 -16.69 -10.81
CA ASP A 274 -15.18 -15.71 -10.15
C ASP A 274 -14.41 -14.41 -9.88
N VAL A 275 -13.14 -14.52 -9.46
CA VAL A 275 -12.28 -13.37 -9.20
C VAL A 275 -12.01 -12.59 -10.49
N VAL A 276 -11.53 -13.25 -11.56
CA VAL A 276 -11.27 -12.58 -12.84
C VAL A 276 -12.57 -12.05 -13.46
N GLY A 277 -13.67 -12.81 -13.35
CA GLY A 277 -14.98 -12.36 -13.78
C GLY A 277 -15.43 -11.06 -13.09
N SER A 278 -15.22 -10.97 -11.77
CA SER A 278 -15.54 -9.78 -10.97
C SER A 278 -14.68 -8.59 -11.39
N MET A 279 -13.36 -8.77 -11.55
CA MET A 279 -12.48 -7.68 -11.98
C MET A 279 -12.84 -7.15 -13.37
N LEU A 280 -13.22 -8.03 -14.30
CA LEU A 280 -13.67 -7.59 -15.62
C LEU A 280 -15.02 -6.89 -15.59
N GLN A 281 -15.90 -7.19 -14.62
CA GLN A 281 -17.13 -6.41 -14.42
C GLN A 281 -16.82 -5.00 -13.90
N VAL A 282 -15.86 -4.88 -12.98
CA VAL A 282 -15.40 -3.57 -12.47
C VAL A 282 -14.75 -2.76 -13.60
N ALA A 283 -13.90 -3.39 -14.42
CA ALA A 283 -13.24 -2.74 -15.55
C ALA A 283 -14.21 -2.18 -16.60
N GLU A 284 -15.36 -2.83 -16.83
CA GLU A 284 -16.40 -2.40 -17.78
C GLU A 284 -17.41 -1.41 -17.17
N ALA A 285 -17.38 -1.17 -15.86
CA ALA A 285 -18.36 -0.33 -15.20
C ALA A 285 -18.05 1.16 -15.42
N GLU A 286 -18.57 1.73 -16.51
CA GLU A 286 -18.38 3.14 -16.88
C GLU A 286 -18.82 4.16 -15.80
N ALA A 287 -19.64 3.73 -14.84
CA ALA A 287 -20.08 4.54 -13.71
C ALA A 287 -19.01 4.71 -12.60
N LEU A 288 -17.95 3.88 -12.60
CA LEU A 288 -16.85 3.96 -11.64
C LEU A 288 -15.76 4.92 -12.15
N GLU A 289 -14.96 5.43 -11.21
CA GLU A 289 -13.79 6.24 -11.52
C GLU A 289 -12.78 5.49 -12.39
N GLU A 290 -12.09 6.24 -13.26
CA GLU A 290 -11.07 5.71 -14.14
C GLU A 290 -10.01 4.88 -13.39
N GLY A 291 -9.48 5.42 -12.28
CA GLY A 291 -8.48 4.74 -11.46
C GLY A 291 -8.96 3.40 -10.89
N THR A 292 -10.23 3.31 -10.50
CA THR A 292 -10.85 2.06 -10.02
C THR A 292 -10.90 1.01 -11.14
N ARG A 293 -11.31 1.41 -12.36
CA ARG A 293 -11.35 0.51 -13.53
C ARG A 293 -9.95 0.07 -13.95
N HIS A 294 -8.98 1.00 -13.94
CA HIS A 294 -7.58 0.72 -14.26
C HIS A 294 -6.98 -0.31 -13.32
N LEU A 295 -7.19 -0.19 -12.01
CA LEU A 295 -6.70 -1.17 -11.04
C LEU A 295 -7.35 -2.56 -11.24
N ALA A 296 -8.62 -2.62 -11.62
CA ALA A 296 -9.25 -3.90 -11.95
C ALA A 296 -8.66 -4.55 -13.20
N ILE A 297 -8.30 -3.77 -14.22
CA ILE A 297 -7.56 -4.23 -15.41
C ILE A 297 -6.16 -4.71 -15.02
N GLU A 298 -5.44 -3.88 -14.25
CA GLU A 298 -4.08 -4.15 -13.77
C GLU A 298 -4.01 -5.48 -13.00
N PHE A 299 -5.02 -5.81 -12.20
CA PHE A 299 -5.12 -7.11 -11.54
C PHE A 299 -5.09 -8.28 -12.53
N VAL A 300 -5.86 -8.21 -13.61
CA VAL A 300 -5.96 -9.29 -14.60
C VAL A 300 -4.68 -9.36 -15.45
N VAL A 301 -4.08 -8.22 -15.79
CA VAL A 301 -2.78 -8.15 -16.48
C VAL A 301 -1.67 -8.73 -15.61
N THR A 302 -1.59 -8.34 -14.33
CA THR A 302 -0.64 -8.89 -13.35
C THR A 302 -0.75 -10.42 -13.25
N LEU A 303 -1.97 -10.97 -13.24
CA LEU A 303 -2.18 -12.43 -13.27
C LEU A 303 -1.65 -13.10 -14.55
N ALA A 304 -1.75 -12.42 -15.69
CA ALA A 304 -1.19 -12.92 -16.95
C ALA A 304 0.35 -12.92 -16.92
N GLU A 305 0.95 -11.88 -16.34
CA GLU A 305 2.40 -11.71 -16.17
C GLU A 305 3.02 -12.70 -15.18
N ALA A 306 2.27 -13.15 -14.19
CA ALA A 306 2.72 -14.07 -13.15
C ALA A 306 2.98 -15.52 -13.65
N ARG A 307 3.40 -15.69 -14.91
CA ARG A 307 3.64 -16.96 -15.60
C ARG A 307 4.72 -17.84 -14.95
N GLU A 308 5.72 -17.23 -14.31
CA GLU A 308 6.78 -17.97 -13.60
C GLU A 308 6.23 -18.64 -12.34
N ARG A 309 5.31 -17.95 -11.64
CA ARG A 309 4.69 -18.43 -10.41
C ARG A 309 3.48 -19.33 -10.69
N ALA A 310 2.65 -19.02 -11.69
CA ALA A 310 1.44 -19.77 -12.04
C ALA A 310 1.34 -20.08 -13.56
N PRO A 311 2.20 -20.97 -14.10
CA PRO A 311 2.30 -21.21 -15.53
C PRO A 311 0.99 -21.73 -16.13
N GLY A 312 0.52 -21.05 -17.18
CA GLY A 312 -0.67 -21.43 -17.95
C GLY A 312 -1.99 -21.22 -17.22
N MET A 313 -2.02 -20.54 -16.07
CA MET A 313 -3.25 -20.29 -15.32
C MET A 313 -4.24 -19.43 -16.14
N MET A 314 -3.80 -18.28 -16.62
CA MET A 314 -4.65 -17.39 -17.43
C MET A 314 -4.94 -17.94 -18.84
N ARG A 315 -4.03 -18.73 -19.44
CA ARG A 315 -4.29 -19.37 -20.74
C ARG A 315 -5.44 -20.40 -20.71
N LYS A 316 -5.81 -20.90 -19.53
CA LYS A 316 -6.97 -21.80 -19.35
C LYS A 316 -8.30 -21.06 -19.29
N LEU A 317 -8.27 -19.73 -19.42
CA LEU A 317 -9.42 -18.84 -19.33
C LEU A 317 -9.57 -18.00 -20.61
N PRO A 318 -9.64 -18.62 -21.80
CA PRO A 318 -9.61 -17.90 -23.07
C PRO A 318 -10.76 -16.88 -23.22
N GLN A 319 -11.93 -17.15 -22.65
CA GLN A 319 -13.06 -16.22 -22.64
C GLN A 319 -12.76 -14.92 -21.89
N PHE A 320 -12.00 -14.99 -20.78
CA PHE A 320 -11.63 -13.81 -20.01
C PHE A 320 -10.49 -13.05 -20.68
N VAL A 321 -9.56 -13.74 -21.35
CA VAL A 321 -8.53 -13.09 -22.17
C VAL A 321 -9.18 -12.31 -23.32
N ARG A 322 -10.15 -12.92 -24.02
CA ARG A 322 -10.92 -12.24 -25.07
C ARG A 322 -11.65 -11.00 -24.53
N LYS A 323 -12.28 -11.13 -23.37
CA LYS A 323 -13.00 -10.04 -22.72
C LYS A 323 -12.07 -8.89 -22.33
N LEU A 324 -10.94 -9.19 -21.67
CA LEU A 324 -9.92 -8.21 -21.34
C LEU A 324 -9.41 -7.49 -22.59
N PHE A 325 -9.10 -8.23 -23.66
CA PHE A 325 -8.67 -7.63 -24.92
C PHE A 325 -9.70 -6.63 -25.46
N GLY A 326 -11.00 -6.96 -25.41
CA GLY A 326 -12.07 -6.05 -25.80
C GLY A 326 -12.16 -4.80 -24.92
N VAL A 327 -11.96 -4.93 -23.60
CA VAL A 327 -11.87 -3.78 -22.68
C VAL A 327 -10.71 -2.87 -23.07
N LEU A 328 -9.54 -3.42 -23.34
CA LEU A 328 -8.37 -2.65 -23.74
C LEU A 328 -8.57 -1.95 -25.09
N LEU A 329 -9.21 -2.60 -26.07
CA LEU A 329 -9.59 -1.95 -27.33
C LEU A 329 -10.55 -0.78 -27.11
N ASN A 330 -11.49 -0.88 -26.18
CA ASN A 330 -12.39 0.23 -25.86
C ASN A 330 -11.63 1.41 -25.23
N LEU A 331 -10.60 1.15 -24.41
CA LEU A 331 -9.76 2.23 -23.86
C LEU A 331 -9.01 3.00 -24.95
N LEU A 332 -8.57 2.32 -26.02
CA LEU A 332 -7.92 2.96 -27.17
C LEU A 332 -8.86 3.88 -27.98
N LEU A 333 -10.18 3.82 -27.74
CA LEU A 333 -11.14 4.74 -28.35
C LEU A 333 -11.16 6.11 -27.65
N ASP A 334 -10.62 6.21 -26.44
CA ASP A 334 -10.51 7.47 -25.70
C ASP A 334 -9.31 8.30 -26.20
N ILE A 335 -9.34 8.65 -27.47
CA ILE A 335 -8.36 9.53 -28.13
C ILE A 335 -9.10 10.73 -28.71
N LYS A 336 -8.49 11.91 -28.61
CA LYS A 336 -9.08 13.17 -29.10
C LYS A 336 -8.57 13.48 -30.49
N ASP A 337 -9.46 13.98 -31.34
CA ASP A 337 -9.10 14.63 -32.61
C ASP A 337 -8.47 16.00 -32.30
N ASP A 338 -7.18 15.99 -31.95
CA ASP A 338 -6.46 17.19 -31.52
C ASP A 338 -5.92 17.97 -32.73
N PRO A 339 -6.27 19.26 -32.90
CA PRO A 339 -5.73 20.09 -33.97
C PRO A 339 -4.19 20.17 -33.98
N ALA A 340 -3.53 20.00 -32.83
CA ALA A 340 -2.07 19.98 -32.74
C ALA A 340 -1.48 18.81 -33.54
N TRP A 341 -2.16 17.65 -33.56
CA TRP A 341 -1.73 16.48 -34.34
C TRP A 341 -1.69 16.78 -35.84
N HIS A 342 -2.70 17.51 -36.35
CA HIS A 342 -2.77 17.89 -37.77
C HIS A 342 -1.79 19.01 -38.16
N ALA A 343 -1.44 19.87 -37.20
CA ALA A 343 -0.61 21.05 -37.40
C ALA A 343 0.86 20.82 -37.04
N ALA A 344 1.21 19.61 -36.61
CA ALA A 344 2.53 19.27 -36.13
C ALA A 344 3.59 19.40 -37.25
N VAL A 345 4.66 20.14 -36.96
CA VAL A 345 5.80 20.34 -37.88
C VAL A 345 6.92 19.31 -37.61
N ASP A 346 7.02 18.86 -36.36
CA ASP A 346 7.81 17.72 -35.89
C ASP A 346 6.84 16.66 -35.32
N GLU A 347 7.29 15.41 -35.11
CA GLU A 347 6.46 14.37 -34.47
C GLU A 347 5.98 14.83 -33.08
N ASP A 348 4.66 14.94 -32.91
CA ASP A 348 3.99 15.16 -31.62
C ASP A 348 3.15 13.90 -31.33
N GLU A 349 3.85 12.86 -30.87
CA GLU A 349 3.31 11.50 -30.72
C GLU A 349 2.15 11.45 -29.70
N ASP A 350 2.15 12.35 -28.72
CA ASP A 350 1.18 12.36 -27.61
C ASP A 350 -0.07 13.21 -27.91
N ALA A 351 -0.16 13.87 -29.07
CA ALA A 351 -1.26 14.77 -29.38
C ALA A 351 -2.61 14.05 -29.43
N GLY A 352 -3.53 14.46 -28.56
CA GLY A 352 -4.85 13.86 -28.42
C GLY A 352 -4.91 12.61 -27.52
N GLU A 353 -3.77 12.12 -27.05
CA GLU A 353 -3.72 10.98 -26.13
C GLU A 353 -4.36 11.31 -24.77
N THR A 354 -5.03 10.33 -24.18
CA THR A 354 -5.59 10.40 -22.82
C THR A 354 -4.94 9.35 -21.93
N SER A 355 -5.20 9.46 -20.62
CA SER A 355 -4.78 8.47 -19.63
C SER A 355 -5.32 7.06 -19.94
N ASN A 356 -6.60 6.93 -20.33
CA ASN A 356 -7.17 5.64 -20.74
C ASN A 356 -6.45 5.07 -21.97
N TYR A 357 -6.20 5.90 -22.98
CA TYR A 357 -5.54 5.48 -24.21
C TYR A 357 -4.13 4.94 -23.94
N GLY A 358 -3.30 5.73 -23.24
CA GLY A 358 -1.93 5.31 -22.90
C GLY A 358 -1.91 4.04 -22.05
N PHE A 359 -2.77 3.96 -21.04
CA PHE A 359 -2.90 2.77 -20.18
C PHE A 359 -3.35 1.53 -20.97
N GLY A 360 -4.29 1.70 -21.90
CA GLY A 360 -4.78 0.63 -22.77
C GLY A 360 -3.69 0.05 -23.68
N GLN A 361 -2.84 0.91 -24.25
CA GLN A 361 -1.70 0.47 -25.04
C GLN A 361 -0.70 -0.36 -24.24
N GLU A 362 -0.27 0.15 -23.09
CA GLU A 362 0.70 -0.52 -22.20
C GLU A 362 0.19 -1.91 -21.80
N CYS A 363 -1.09 -2.00 -21.42
CA CYS A 363 -1.71 -3.25 -21.05
C CYS A 363 -1.78 -4.25 -22.21
N LEU A 364 -2.02 -3.80 -23.45
CA LEU A 364 -2.06 -4.69 -24.63
C LEU A 364 -0.70 -5.32 -24.89
N ASP A 365 0.37 -4.52 -24.82
CA ASP A 365 1.74 -5.01 -24.99
C ASP A 365 2.09 -6.04 -23.91
N ARG A 366 1.94 -5.66 -22.63
CA ARG A 366 2.19 -6.53 -21.46
C ARG A 366 1.39 -7.84 -21.52
N LEU A 367 0.12 -7.77 -21.90
CA LEU A 367 -0.74 -8.95 -22.06
C LEU A 367 -0.23 -9.85 -23.20
N SER A 368 0.20 -9.25 -24.31
CA SER A 368 0.72 -9.99 -25.47
C SER A 368 2.02 -10.72 -25.18
N ILE A 369 2.97 -10.05 -24.52
CA ILE A 369 4.26 -10.61 -24.10
C ILE A 369 4.04 -11.77 -23.12
N SER A 370 3.06 -11.64 -22.23
CA SER A 370 2.78 -12.60 -21.17
C SER A 370 2.11 -13.88 -21.68
N LEU A 371 1.05 -13.73 -22.48
CA LEU A 371 0.24 -14.86 -22.93
C LEU A 371 0.76 -15.47 -24.25
N GLY A 372 1.43 -14.67 -25.07
CA GLY A 372 2.03 -15.04 -26.35
C GLY A 372 1.03 -15.18 -27.50
N GLY A 373 1.56 -15.15 -28.73
CA GLY A 373 0.76 -15.13 -29.96
C GLY A 373 -0.26 -16.26 -30.13
N ASN A 374 0.01 -17.47 -29.62
CA ASN A 374 -0.96 -18.58 -29.74
C ASN A 374 -2.27 -18.31 -29.00
N THR A 375 -2.24 -17.42 -28.00
CA THR A 375 -3.44 -17.01 -27.25
C THR A 375 -4.04 -15.74 -27.82
N ILE A 376 -3.19 -14.77 -28.16
CA ILE A 376 -3.63 -13.41 -28.53
C ILE A 376 -4.03 -13.28 -29.99
N VAL A 377 -3.32 -13.92 -30.93
CA VAL A 377 -3.62 -13.80 -32.36
C VAL A 377 -5.04 -14.26 -32.71
N PRO A 378 -5.55 -15.40 -32.17
CA PRO A 378 -6.94 -15.79 -32.41
C PRO A 378 -7.96 -14.75 -31.92
N VAL A 379 -7.71 -14.14 -30.76
CA VAL A 379 -8.57 -13.10 -30.18
C VAL A 379 -8.56 -11.84 -31.05
N ALA A 380 -7.37 -11.37 -31.43
CA ALA A 380 -7.22 -10.21 -32.30
C ALA A 380 -7.87 -10.45 -33.68
N SER A 381 -7.68 -11.64 -34.25
CA SER A 381 -8.28 -12.02 -35.54
C SER A 381 -9.80 -12.03 -35.52
N GLU A 382 -10.41 -12.26 -34.36
CA GLU A 382 -11.86 -12.22 -34.19
C GLU A 382 -12.38 -10.79 -34.02
N LEU A 383 -11.71 -9.96 -33.20
CA LEU A 383 -12.22 -8.66 -32.79
C LEU A 383 -11.87 -7.53 -33.77
N LEU A 384 -10.64 -7.50 -34.27
CA LEU A 384 -10.12 -6.38 -35.06
C LEU A 384 -10.85 -6.14 -36.39
N PRO A 385 -11.32 -7.17 -37.14
CA PRO A 385 -12.07 -6.91 -38.37
C PRO A 385 -13.34 -6.08 -38.16
N THR A 386 -14.00 -6.22 -37.00
CA THR A 386 -15.20 -5.42 -36.66
C THR A 386 -14.83 -3.96 -36.39
N TYR A 387 -13.67 -3.72 -35.78
CA TYR A 387 -13.15 -2.37 -35.57
C TYR A 387 -12.73 -1.70 -36.88
N LEU A 388 -12.03 -2.43 -37.76
CA LEU A 388 -11.55 -1.97 -39.07
C LEU A 388 -12.66 -1.73 -40.11
N SER A 389 -13.87 -2.22 -39.87
CA SER A 389 -15.02 -2.03 -40.76
C SER A 389 -16.03 -1.01 -40.23
N ALA A 390 -15.76 -0.42 -39.07
CA ALA A 390 -16.65 0.52 -38.42
C ALA A 390 -16.57 1.92 -39.06
N PRO A 391 -17.62 2.75 -39.00
CA PRO A 391 -17.57 4.10 -39.56
C PRO A 391 -16.69 5.07 -38.74
N GLU A 392 -16.46 4.78 -37.46
CA GLU A 392 -15.71 5.63 -36.54
C GLU A 392 -14.19 5.49 -36.74
N TRP A 393 -13.48 6.61 -36.95
CA TRP A 393 -12.04 6.59 -37.19
C TRP A 393 -11.25 6.10 -35.97
N GLU A 394 -11.78 6.36 -34.77
CA GLU A 394 -11.23 5.94 -33.49
C GLU A 394 -11.10 4.40 -33.44
N LYS A 395 -12.07 3.68 -34.02
CA LYS A 395 -12.02 2.21 -34.08
C LYS A 395 -10.99 1.69 -35.07
N HIS A 396 -10.83 2.35 -36.23
CA HIS A 396 -9.74 2.04 -37.15
C HIS A 396 -8.39 2.26 -36.49
N HIS A 397 -8.23 3.40 -35.84
CA HIS A 397 -7.04 3.78 -35.10
C HIS A 397 -6.72 2.75 -34.00
N ALA A 398 -7.68 2.45 -33.12
CA ALA A 398 -7.54 1.45 -32.06
C ALA A 398 -7.13 0.07 -32.60
N ALA A 399 -7.67 -0.36 -33.74
CA ALA A 399 -7.29 -1.64 -34.33
C ALA A 399 -5.83 -1.67 -34.83
N LEU A 400 -5.36 -0.59 -35.43
CA LEU A 400 -3.99 -0.46 -35.91
C LEU A 400 -3.00 -0.36 -34.75
N ILE A 401 -3.31 0.45 -33.73
CA ILE A 401 -2.52 0.54 -32.50
C ILE A 401 -2.46 -0.81 -31.80
N ALA A 402 -3.59 -1.51 -31.66
CA ALA A 402 -3.60 -2.84 -31.06
C ALA A 402 -2.73 -3.84 -31.84
N LEU A 403 -2.72 -3.80 -33.18
CA LEU A 403 -1.82 -4.63 -33.98
C LEU A 403 -0.35 -4.32 -33.70
N ALA A 404 0.00 -3.04 -33.57
CA ALA A 404 1.35 -2.62 -33.23
C ALA A 404 1.76 -3.12 -31.83
N GLN A 405 0.90 -2.90 -30.83
CA GLN A 405 1.19 -3.28 -29.43
C GLN A 405 1.28 -4.80 -29.21
N ILE A 406 0.55 -5.62 -29.98
CA ILE A 406 0.65 -7.08 -29.83
C ILE A 406 1.79 -7.71 -30.65
N ALA A 407 2.45 -6.95 -31.53
CA ALA A 407 3.40 -7.48 -32.50
C ALA A 407 4.59 -8.17 -31.83
N GLU A 408 5.17 -7.57 -30.79
CA GLU A 408 6.31 -8.13 -30.06
C GLU A 408 5.95 -9.49 -29.43
N GLY A 409 4.88 -9.53 -28.62
CA GLY A 409 4.41 -10.74 -27.94
C GLY A 409 3.91 -11.83 -28.90
N CYS A 410 3.53 -11.46 -30.12
CA CYS A 410 3.01 -12.38 -31.14
C CYS A 410 4.01 -12.75 -32.25
N SER A 411 5.24 -12.23 -32.22
CA SER A 411 6.29 -12.42 -33.23
C SER A 411 6.59 -13.88 -33.63
N LYS A 412 6.33 -14.86 -32.75
CA LYS A 412 6.51 -16.30 -33.07
C LYS A 412 5.40 -16.89 -33.94
N VAL A 413 4.23 -16.25 -33.97
CA VAL A 413 3.03 -16.68 -34.73
C VAL A 413 2.85 -15.84 -35.98
N TYR A 414 3.31 -14.57 -35.95
CA TYR A 414 3.56 -13.75 -37.13
C TYR A 414 5.03 -13.92 -37.55
N PRO A 415 5.41 -14.92 -38.37
CA PRO A 415 6.64 -14.77 -39.12
C PRO A 415 6.43 -13.58 -40.05
N LEU A 416 6.95 -12.41 -39.67
CA LEU A 416 7.28 -11.38 -40.64
C LEU A 416 8.19 -12.07 -41.66
N ALA A 417 7.64 -12.27 -42.85
CA ALA A 417 8.27 -13.00 -43.95
C ALA A 417 9.59 -12.37 -44.38
#